data_AF-A0A3Q0RIW7-F1
#
_entry.id   AF-A0A3Q0RIW7-F1
#
_cell.length_a   1.000
_cell.length_b   1.000
_cell.length_c   1.000
_cell.angle_alpha   90.00
_cell.angle_beta   90.00
_cell.angle_gamma   90.00
#
_symmetry.space_group_name_H-M   'P 1'
#
loop_
_entity.id
_entity.type
_entity.pdbx_description
1 polymer ?
#
loop_
_entity_poly.entity_id
_entity_poly.type
_entity_poly.pdbx_seq_one_letter_code
_entity_poly.pdbx_strand_id
1 'polypeptide(L)'
;FVFSSEQRAKLETEIEQLKQESKVKQVAFSASLLDQGDGDTGPFNTQIILIFKHVVTNIGNAYNPHTGIFTAPVRGVYHFEWKVYGYGNIAAGGVLFRNGEHIFIAYEIPASGNVSASNGASLLLEAGDQVSVRLLANSRIHDSHNHHTTFSGHHMLFTLAPPPRVVTCMNWYPGNQG
;
A
#
# COMPACT_ATOMS: atom_id res chain seq x y z
N PHE A 1 11.57 -17.95 41.92
CA PHE A 1 10.27 -17.87 41.23
C PHE A 1 10.39 -18.56 39.89
N VAL A 2 9.92 -19.81 39.78
CA VAL A 2 9.87 -20.54 38.51
C VAL A 2 8.44 -20.41 38.00
N PHE A 3 8.25 -19.80 36.84
CA PHE A 3 6.94 -19.77 36.18
C PHE A 3 6.46 -21.21 35.95
N SER A 4 5.19 -21.48 36.25
CA SER A 4 4.59 -22.81 36.04
C SER A 4 4.61 -23.19 34.55
N SER A 5 4.58 -24.48 34.24
CA SER A 5 4.49 -24.98 32.85
C SER A 5 3.28 -24.39 32.12
N GLU A 6 2.15 -24.23 32.81
CA GLU A 6 0.95 -23.57 32.27
C GLU A 6 1.18 -22.09 31.93
N GLN A 7 1.89 -21.34 32.77
CA GLN A 7 2.22 -19.94 32.49
C GLN A 7 3.10 -19.79 31.27
N ARG A 8 4.05 -20.73 31.06
CA ARG A 8 4.91 -20.74 29.86
C ARG A 8 4.12 -21.07 28.60
N ALA A 9 3.27 -22.10 28.63
CA ALA A 9 2.45 -22.49 27.49
C ALA A 9 1.47 -21.38 27.07
N LYS A 10 0.86 -20.70 28.05
CA LYS A 10 -0.01 -19.55 27.79
C LYS A 10 0.76 -18.40 27.13
N LEU A 11 1.94 -18.08 27.65
CA LEU A 11 2.79 -17.01 27.10
C LEU A 11 3.28 -17.33 25.68
N GLU A 12 3.66 -18.57 25.40
CA GLU A 12 4.07 -19.01 24.05
C GLU A 12 2.92 -18.88 23.05
N THR A 13 1.71 -19.26 23.46
CA THR A 13 0.50 -19.11 22.63
C THR A 13 0.19 -17.64 22.33
N GLU A 14 0.32 -16.77 23.34
CA GLU A 14 0.10 -15.34 23.19
C GLU A 14 1.16 -14.69 22.28
N ILE A 15 2.44 -15.09 22.41
CA ILE A 15 3.51 -14.65 21.50
C ILE A 15 3.21 -15.05 20.06
N GLU A 16 2.73 -16.28 19.84
CA GLU A 16 2.44 -16.75 18.48
C GLU A 16 1.23 -16.04 17.87
N GLN A 17 0.18 -15.77 18.67
CA GLN A 17 -0.94 -14.92 18.25
C GLN A 17 -0.48 -13.51 17.88
N LEU A 18 0.34 -12.87 18.72
CA LEU A 18 0.85 -11.53 18.47
C LEU A 18 1.74 -11.46 17.23
N LYS A 19 2.57 -12.49 16.99
CA LYS A 19 3.36 -12.61 15.76
C LYS A 19 2.47 -12.76 14.54
N GLN A 20 1.40 -13.55 14.63
CA GLN A 20 0.45 -13.74 13.55
C GLN A 20 -0.33 -12.45 13.25
N GLU A 21 -0.82 -11.75 14.28
CA GLU A 21 -1.45 -10.44 14.14
C GLU A 21 -0.50 -9.39 13.56
N SER A 22 0.78 -9.42 13.95
CA SER A 22 1.81 -8.53 13.41
C SER A 22 2.06 -8.79 11.92
N LYS A 23 2.09 -10.05 11.49
CA LYS A 23 2.20 -10.42 10.06
C LYS A 23 1.01 -9.91 9.24
N VAL A 24 -0.20 -9.99 9.77
CA VAL A 24 -1.42 -9.50 9.08
C VAL A 24 -1.39 -7.98 8.86
N LYS A 25 -0.63 -7.23 9.67
CA LYS A 25 -0.48 -5.77 9.53
C LYS A 25 0.56 -5.35 8.49
N GLN A 26 1.32 -6.28 7.93
CA GLN A 26 2.28 -5.99 6.87
C GLN A 26 1.59 -6.14 5.51
N VAL A 27 1.31 -5.01 4.87
CA VAL A 27 0.68 -4.98 3.56
C VAL A 27 1.52 -4.09 2.67
N ALA A 28 1.96 -4.62 1.53
CA ALA A 28 2.68 -3.87 0.53
C ALA A 28 2.48 -4.54 -0.83
N PHE A 29 2.24 -3.75 -1.85
CA PHE A 29 2.20 -4.22 -3.22
C PHE A 29 2.90 -3.25 -4.16
N SER A 30 3.39 -3.79 -5.27
CA SER A 30 3.96 -3.02 -6.37
C SER A 30 3.71 -3.79 -7.65
N ALA A 31 3.14 -3.10 -8.64
CA ALA A 31 2.75 -3.69 -9.91
C ALA A 31 2.96 -2.71 -11.07
N SER A 32 3.15 -3.26 -12.28
CA SER A 32 3.18 -2.52 -13.54
C SER A 32 2.09 -3.00 -14.51
N LEU A 33 1.76 -2.15 -15.49
CA LEU A 33 0.55 -2.29 -16.29
C LEU A 33 0.57 -3.59 -17.12
N LEU A 34 1.62 -3.81 -17.91
CA LEU A 34 1.77 -4.96 -18.77
C LEU A 34 2.69 -6.01 -18.15
N ASP A 35 2.26 -7.28 -18.22
CA ASP A 35 3.07 -8.42 -17.80
C ASP A 35 4.23 -8.69 -18.77
N GLN A 36 3.96 -8.62 -20.07
CA GLN A 36 4.94 -8.76 -21.15
C GLN A 36 4.53 -7.87 -22.33
N GLY A 37 5.50 -7.53 -23.17
CA GLY A 37 5.26 -6.80 -24.41
C GLY A 37 5.37 -5.29 -24.29
N ASP A 38 4.84 -4.62 -25.30
CA ASP A 38 4.85 -3.19 -25.50
C ASP A 38 3.48 -2.80 -26.06
N GLY A 39 2.84 -1.81 -25.45
CA GLY A 39 1.55 -1.36 -25.94
C GLY A 39 0.99 -0.13 -25.26
N ASP A 40 0.03 0.46 -25.97
CA ASP A 40 -0.75 1.57 -25.48
C ASP A 40 -2.07 1.08 -24.86
N THR A 41 -2.49 1.74 -23.79
CA THR A 41 -3.83 1.59 -23.22
C THR A 41 -4.60 2.89 -23.40
N GLY A 42 -5.75 2.80 -24.08
CA GLY A 42 -6.54 3.95 -24.51
C GLY A 42 -6.06 4.53 -25.85
N PRO A 43 -6.60 5.68 -26.26
CA PRO A 43 -7.60 6.47 -25.55
C PRO A 43 -9.00 5.84 -25.58
N PHE A 44 -9.70 5.89 -24.45
CA PHE A 44 -11.11 5.52 -24.34
C PHE A 44 -11.96 6.75 -24.08
N ASN A 45 -13.20 6.75 -24.54
CA ASN A 45 -14.14 7.87 -24.30
C ASN A 45 -14.68 7.93 -22.85
N THR A 46 -14.45 6.90 -22.05
CA THR A 46 -14.83 6.81 -20.64
C THR A 46 -13.63 6.49 -19.76
N GLN A 47 -13.75 6.73 -18.46
CA GLN A 47 -12.74 6.26 -17.51
C GLN A 47 -12.76 4.74 -17.41
N ILE A 48 -11.59 4.12 -17.47
CA ILE A 48 -11.41 2.66 -17.41
C ILE A 48 -10.46 2.33 -16.26
N ILE A 49 -10.76 1.30 -15.48
CA ILE A 49 -9.86 0.82 -14.43
C ILE A 49 -8.59 0.25 -15.06
N LEU A 50 -7.43 0.69 -14.58
CA LEU A 50 -6.14 0.15 -15.00
C LEU A 50 -5.87 -1.13 -14.22
N ILE A 51 -5.67 -2.21 -14.97
CA ILE A 51 -5.37 -3.53 -14.42
C ILE A 51 -3.86 -3.73 -14.55
N PHE A 52 -3.13 -3.64 -13.44
CA PHE A 52 -1.68 -3.84 -13.41
C PHE A 52 -1.40 -5.33 -13.29
N LYS A 53 -1.05 -5.95 -14.42
CA LYS A 53 -0.95 -7.40 -14.55
C LYS A 53 0.36 -7.94 -13.99
N HIS A 54 1.44 -7.17 -14.09
CA HIS A 54 2.74 -7.59 -13.60
C HIS A 54 2.89 -7.23 -12.13
N VAL A 55 2.84 -8.22 -11.24
CA VAL A 55 2.92 -7.99 -9.80
C VAL A 55 4.31 -8.40 -9.30
N VAL A 56 5.09 -7.41 -8.88
CA VAL A 56 6.43 -7.61 -8.32
C VAL A 56 6.32 -8.03 -6.85
N THR A 57 5.45 -7.36 -6.09
CA THR A 57 5.25 -7.61 -4.67
C THR A 57 3.75 -7.57 -4.36
N ASN A 58 3.27 -8.47 -3.49
CA ASN A 58 1.89 -8.47 -2.98
C ASN A 58 1.81 -9.10 -1.58
N ILE A 59 2.50 -8.49 -0.63
CA ILE A 59 2.49 -8.92 0.77
C ILE A 59 1.10 -8.62 1.36
N GLY A 60 0.50 -9.64 1.99
CA GLY A 60 -0.86 -9.57 2.52
C GLY A 60 -1.96 -9.86 1.49
N ASN A 61 -1.60 -10.15 0.23
CA ASN A 61 -2.53 -10.47 -0.86
C ASN A 61 -3.69 -9.46 -1.01
N ALA A 62 -3.41 -8.18 -0.74
CA ALA A 62 -4.40 -7.12 -0.74
C ALA A 62 -4.68 -6.58 -2.15
N TYR A 63 -3.77 -6.78 -3.10
CA TYR A 63 -3.94 -6.35 -4.49
C TYR A 63 -4.41 -7.50 -5.39
N ASN A 64 -5.41 -7.26 -6.24
CA ASN A 64 -5.89 -8.23 -7.22
C ASN A 64 -5.48 -7.83 -8.66
N PRO A 65 -4.56 -8.58 -9.30
CA PRO A 65 -4.09 -8.29 -10.66
C PRO A 65 -5.09 -8.59 -11.77
N HIS A 66 -6.21 -9.24 -11.48
CA HIS A 66 -7.27 -9.49 -12.47
C HIS A 66 -8.26 -8.34 -12.55
N THR A 67 -8.42 -7.57 -11.47
CA THR A 67 -9.38 -6.45 -11.38
C THR A 67 -8.71 -5.09 -11.32
N GLY A 68 -7.42 -5.03 -10.95
CA GLY A 68 -6.70 -3.77 -10.76
C GLY A 68 -6.97 -3.10 -9.40
N ILE A 69 -7.60 -3.81 -8.47
CA ILE A 69 -8.13 -3.25 -7.23
C ILE A 69 -7.30 -3.70 -6.04
N PHE A 70 -6.90 -2.73 -5.22
CA PHE A 70 -6.38 -2.94 -3.87
C PHE A 70 -7.53 -2.93 -2.87
N THR A 71 -7.60 -3.92 -1.98
CA THR A 71 -8.57 -3.98 -0.88
C THR A 71 -7.83 -3.93 0.46
N ALA A 72 -8.13 -2.95 1.30
CA ALA A 72 -7.50 -2.83 2.61
C ALA A 72 -7.92 -4.00 3.51
N PRO A 73 -7.00 -4.86 3.98
CA PRO A 73 -7.36 -6.00 4.84
C PRO A 73 -7.63 -5.58 6.28
N VAL A 74 -7.04 -4.46 6.73
CA VAL A 74 -7.19 -3.92 8.08
C VAL A 74 -7.36 -2.40 8.01
N ARG A 75 -7.94 -1.82 9.06
CA ARG A 75 -7.99 -0.37 9.21
C ARG A 75 -6.57 0.17 9.43
N GLY A 76 -6.21 1.21 8.69
CA GLY A 76 -4.90 1.84 8.82
C GLY A 76 -4.65 2.93 7.81
N VAL A 77 -3.50 3.59 7.93
CA VAL A 77 -3.04 4.57 6.94
C VAL A 77 -2.25 3.82 5.89
N TYR A 78 -2.60 4.03 4.63
CA TYR A 78 -1.92 3.45 3.48
C TYR A 78 -1.37 4.57 2.62
N HIS A 79 -0.13 4.41 2.18
CA HIS A 79 0.47 5.29 1.18
C HIS A 79 0.41 4.62 -0.18
N PHE A 80 -0.07 5.35 -1.18
CA PHE A 80 -0.16 4.93 -2.56
C PHE A 80 0.66 5.86 -3.44
N GLU A 81 1.34 5.30 -4.42
CA GLU A 81 2.05 6.03 -5.46
C GLU A 81 1.73 5.38 -6.80
N TRP A 82 1.41 6.20 -7.79
CA TRP A 82 1.22 5.73 -9.15
C TRP A 82 1.89 6.65 -10.14
N LYS A 83 2.40 6.04 -11.19
CA LYS A 83 3.06 6.70 -12.31
C LYS A 83 2.40 6.25 -13.60
N VAL A 84 2.10 7.20 -14.46
CA VAL A 84 1.65 6.97 -15.82
C VAL A 84 2.66 7.55 -16.79
N TYR A 85 2.93 6.80 -17.85
CA TYR A 85 3.80 7.23 -18.94
C TYR A 85 2.98 7.38 -20.21
N GLY A 86 3.30 8.39 -21.01
CA GLY A 86 2.68 8.63 -22.30
C GLY A 86 3.64 9.30 -23.25
N TYR A 87 3.25 9.42 -24.51
CA TYR A 87 4.08 10.02 -25.54
C TYR A 87 3.22 10.58 -26.68
N GLY A 88 3.86 11.41 -27.50
CA GLY A 88 3.27 12.04 -28.67
C GLY A 88 2.54 13.33 -28.29
N ASN A 89 1.25 13.38 -28.58
CA ASN A 89 0.39 14.55 -28.41
C ASN A 89 -0.93 14.23 -27.68
N ILE A 90 -1.03 13.05 -27.06
CA ILE A 90 -2.21 12.61 -26.31
C ILE A 90 -1.88 12.71 -24.83
N ALA A 91 -2.80 13.30 -24.04
CA ALA A 91 -2.62 13.44 -22.61
C ALA A 91 -2.48 12.07 -21.92
N ALA A 92 -1.68 12.01 -20.86
CA ALA A 92 -1.52 10.84 -19.99
C ALA A 92 -2.12 11.15 -18.63
N GLY A 93 -3.09 10.34 -18.19
CA GLY A 93 -3.85 10.61 -16.96
C GLY A 93 -4.18 9.36 -16.17
N GLY A 94 -3.71 9.28 -14.93
CA GLY A 94 -4.06 8.23 -13.97
C GLY A 94 -4.74 8.84 -12.76
N VAL A 95 -5.96 8.40 -12.47
CA VAL A 95 -6.82 8.93 -11.41
C VAL A 95 -6.96 7.89 -10.30
N LEU A 96 -6.61 8.25 -9.07
CA LEU A 96 -6.81 7.41 -7.90
C LEU A 96 -8.25 7.52 -7.40
N PHE A 97 -8.90 6.37 -7.24
CA PHE A 97 -10.24 6.23 -6.73
C PHE A 97 -10.26 5.42 -5.43
N ARG A 98 -11.08 5.85 -4.47
CA ARG A 98 -11.44 5.07 -3.27
C ARG A 98 -12.95 4.80 -3.28
N ASN A 99 -13.38 3.55 -3.27
CA ASN A 99 -14.81 3.16 -3.25
C ASN A 99 -15.67 3.86 -4.33
N GLY A 100 -15.07 4.19 -5.49
CA GLY A 100 -15.74 4.92 -6.58
C GLY A 100 -15.69 6.45 -6.49
N GLU A 101 -15.13 7.01 -5.42
CA GLU A 101 -14.87 8.44 -5.27
C GLU A 101 -13.50 8.82 -5.85
N HIS A 102 -13.45 9.91 -6.60
CA HIS A 102 -12.21 10.49 -7.11
C HIS A 102 -11.44 11.17 -5.98
N ILE A 103 -10.18 10.79 -5.77
CA ILE A 103 -9.34 11.36 -4.72
C ILE A 103 -8.28 12.30 -5.31
N PHE A 104 -7.39 11.76 -6.15
CA PHE A 104 -6.26 12.50 -6.71
C PHE A 104 -6.00 12.07 -8.15
N ILE A 105 -5.29 12.92 -8.89
CA ILE A 105 -4.96 12.70 -10.29
C ILE A 105 -3.46 12.93 -10.52
N ALA A 106 -2.85 12.08 -11.34
CA ALA A 106 -1.59 12.32 -12.02
C ALA A 106 -1.94 12.59 -13.49
N TYR A 107 -1.68 13.78 -13.99
CA TYR A 107 -2.08 14.20 -15.34
C TYR A 107 -1.03 15.09 -15.97
N GLU A 108 -0.71 14.81 -17.23
CA GLU A 108 0.18 15.64 -18.04
C GLU A 108 -0.31 15.67 -19.49
N ILE A 109 -0.16 16.83 -20.15
CA ILE A 109 -0.43 16.99 -21.58
C ILE A 109 0.91 17.18 -22.30
N PRO A 110 1.35 16.22 -23.12
CA PRO A 110 2.58 16.38 -23.90
C PRO A 110 2.38 17.41 -25.01
N ALA A 111 3.29 18.37 -25.11
CA ALA A 111 3.42 19.23 -26.29
C ALA A 111 4.09 18.48 -27.46
N SER A 112 5.13 17.70 -27.15
CA SER A 112 5.77 16.72 -28.04
C SER A 112 6.66 15.78 -27.21
N GLY A 113 7.01 14.61 -27.74
CA GLY A 113 7.94 13.68 -27.09
C GLY A 113 7.28 12.83 -26.01
N ASN A 114 8.06 12.45 -25.00
CA ASN A 114 7.65 11.54 -23.93
C ASN A 114 7.33 12.33 -22.66
N VAL A 115 6.25 11.95 -21.97
CA VAL A 115 5.83 12.54 -20.71
C VAL A 115 5.57 11.46 -19.67
N SER A 116 5.78 11.82 -18.41
CA SER A 116 5.34 11.00 -17.28
C SER A 116 4.67 11.88 -16.25
N ALA A 117 3.53 11.43 -15.75
CA ALA A 117 2.88 12.02 -14.58
C ALA A 117 2.92 11.02 -13.43
N SER A 118 3.23 11.49 -12.24
CA SER A 118 3.18 10.68 -11.02
C SER A 118 2.54 11.49 -9.90
N ASN A 119 1.87 10.79 -8.99
CA ASN A 119 1.33 11.40 -7.78
C ASN A 119 1.31 10.37 -6.65
N GLY A 120 1.15 10.84 -5.42
CA GLY A 120 1.11 10.02 -4.22
C GLY A 120 0.06 10.49 -3.23
N ALA A 121 -0.48 9.56 -2.45
CA ALA A 121 -1.58 9.81 -1.54
C ALA A 121 -1.47 8.96 -0.28
N SER A 122 -1.61 9.60 0.88
CA SER A 122 -1.76 8.88 2.16
C SER A 122 -3.22 8.91 2.59
N LEU A 123 -3.84 7.74 2.68
CA LEU A 123 -5.28 7.57 2.95
C LEU A 123 -5.48 6.73 4.20
N LEU A 124 -6.36 7.19 5.09
CA LEU A 124 -6.93 6.34 6.14
C LEU A 124 -8.02 5.47 5.49
N LEU A 125 -7.81 4.16 5.52
CA LEU A 125 -8.73 3.17 4.98
C LEU A 125 -9.32 2.32 6.10
N GLU A 126 -10.58 1.94 5.95
CA GLU A 126 -11.21 0.89 6.74
C GLU A 126 -10.97 -0.49 6.11
N ALA A 127 -11.14 -1.55 6.89
CA ALA A 127 -11.09 -2.91 6.36
C ALA A 127 -12.20 -3.10 5.30
N GLY A 128 -11.82 -3.54 4.10
CA GLY A 128 -12.72 -3.71 2.96
C GLY A 128 -12.79 -2.52 1.99
N ASP A 129 -12.18 -1.38 2.31
CA ASP A 129 -12.09 -0.25 1.38
C ASP A 129 -11.29 -0.64 0.13
N GLN A 130 -11.81 -0.24 -1.02
CA GLN A 130 -11.24 -0.55 -2.33
C GLN A 130 -10.60 0.68 -2.96
N VAL A 131 -9.35 0.54 -3.38
CA VAL A 131 -8.58 1.58 -4.06
C VAL A 131 -8.18 1.09 -5.45
N SER A 132 -8.34 1.93 -6.46
CA SER A 132 -7.98 1.61 -7.85
C SER A 132 -7.46 2.84 -8.58
N VAL A 133 -6.61 2.63 -9.58
CA VAL A 133 -6.21 3.68 -10.51
C VAL A 133 -7.03 3.52 -11.79
N ARG A 134 -7.58 4.62 -12.31
CA ARG A 134 -8.35 4.65 -13.55
C ARG A 134 -7.68 5.55 -14.57
N LEU A 135 -7.66 5.11 -15.82
CA LEU A 135 -7.27 5.93 -16.95
C LEU A 135 -8.30 7.06 -17.12
N LEU A 136 -7.82 8.29 -17.27
CA LEU A 136 -8.69 9.44 -17.55
C LEU A 136 -9.33 9.28 -18.94
N ALA A 137 -10.58 9.72 -19.12
CA ALA A 137 -11.22 9.73 -20.42
C ALA A 137 -10.40 10.56 -21.43
N ASN A 138 -10.32 10.08 -22.67
CA ASN A 138 -9.54 10.65 -23.77
C ASN A 138 -8.02 10.72 -23.53
N SER A 139 -7.52 10.05 -22.48
CA SER A 139 -6.07 9.92 -22.23
C SER A 139 -5.53 8.59 -22.71
N ARG A 140 -4.25 8.54 -23.03
CA ARG A 140 -3.53 7.33 -23.43
C ARG A 140 -2.29 7.20 -22.58
N ILE A 141 -2.04 5.99 -22.11
CA ILE A 141 -0.80 5.63 -21.42
C ILE A 141 -0.11 4.51 -22.18
N HIS A 142 1.20 4.41 -21.96
CA HIS A 142 2.05 3.45 -22.62
C HIS A 142 2.84 2.67 -21.57
N ASP A 143 3.05 1.39 -21.84
CA ASP A 143 3.92 0.55 -21.04
C ASP A 143 4.71 -0.40 -21.94
N SER A 144 5.88 -0.80 -21.47
CA SER A 144 6.80 -1.67 -22.21
C SER A 144 7.49 -2.63 -21.25
N HIS A 145 8.43 -3.43 -21.75
CA HIS A 145 9.29 -4.29 -20.93
C HIS A 145 10.09 -3.52 -19.85
N ASN A 146 10.16 -2.19 -19.93
CA ASN A 146 10.78 -1.33 -18.92
C ASN A 146 9.81 -0.93 -17.79
N HIS A 147 8.53 -1.34 -17.86
CA HIS A 147 7.52 -1.13 -16.83
C HIS A 147 7.40 0.35 -16.39
N HIS A 148 7.10 1.23 -17.35
CA HIS A 148 7.04 2.67 -17.14
C HIS A 148 5.81 3.12 -16.33
N THR A 149 4.70 2.39 -16.45
CA THR A 149 3.44 2.70 -15.76
C THR A 149 3.30 1.77 -14.56
N THR A 150 3.40 2.32 -13.35
CA THR A 150 3.44 1.57 -12.10
C THR A 150 2.38 2.03 -11.11
N PHE A 151 1.96 1.11 -10.26
CA PHE A 151 1.11 1.37 -9.10
C PHE A 151 1.65 0.59 -7.91
N SER A 152 1.96 1.31 -6.84
CA SER A 152 2.48 0.75 -5.61
C SER A 152 1.72 1.30 -4.43
N GLY A 153 1.65 0.51 -3.36
CA GLY A 153 1.09 0.98 -2.11
C GLY A 153 1.46 0.09 -0.94
N HIS A 154 1.50 0.68 0.26
CA HIS A 154 1.88 -0.03 1.47
C HIS A 154 1.20 0.54 2.70
N HIS A 155 0.99 -0.32 3.69
CA HIS A 155 0.46 0.05 5.00
C HIS A 155 1.55 0.75 5.80
N MET A 156 1.24 1.95 6.30
CA MET A 156 2.13 2.73 7.15
C MET A 156 1.99 2.26 8.60
N LEU A 157 3.01 1.56 9.09
CA LEU A 157 3.11 1.20 10.49
C LEU A 157 3.65 2.39 11.29
N PHE A 158 2.78 3.10 12.00
CA PHE A 158 3.20 4.06 13.02
C PHE A 158 3.45 3.31 14.33
N THR A 159 4.71 3.02 14.63
CA THR A 159 5.11 2.65 15.99
C THR A 159 5.20 3.93 16.81
N LEU A 160 4.15 4.26 17.57
CA LEU A 160 4.32 5.14 18.71
C LEU A 160 5.19 4.38 19.71
N ALA A 161 6.47 4.78 19.82
CA ALA A 161 7.33 4.22 20.86
C ALA A 161 6.58 4.38 22.20
N PRO A 162 6.43 3.31 23.00
CA PRO A 162 5.79 3.46 24.30
C PRO A 162 6.56 4.52 25.09
N PRO A 163 5.88 5.42 25.82
CA PRO A 163 6.56 6.40 26.66
C PRO A 163 7.56 5.67 27.57
N PRO A 164 8.76 6.24 27.82
CA PRO A 164 9.76 5.59 28.64
C PRO A 164 9.14 5.20 29.98
N ARG A 165 9.15 3.89 30.29
CA ARG A 165 8.70 3.38 31.58
C ARG A 165 9.65 3.96 32.63
N VAL A 166 9.17 4.92 33.42
CA VAL A 166 9.84 5.33 34.65
C VAL A 166 9.79 4.14 35.59
N VAL A 167 10.88 3.40 35.69
CA VAL A 167 11.05 2.41 36.76
C VAL A 167 11.34 3.20 38.02
N THR A 168 10.34 3.41 38.87
CA THR A 168 10.57 3.86 40.25
C THR A 168 11.25 2.72 41.00
N CYS A 169 12.56 2.84 41.23
CA CYS A 169 13.26 2.00 42.20
C CYS A 169 12.61 2.20 43.58
N MET A 170 11.93 1.19 44.10
CA MET A 170 11.61 1.13 45.53
C MET A 170 12.92 0.94 46.29
N ASN A 171 13.34 1.96 47.03
CA ASN A 171 14.42 1.85 48.00
C ASN A 171 13.98 0.88 49.11
N TRP A 172 14.67 -0.24 49.25
CA TRP A 172 14.52 -1.18 50.35
C TRP A 172 15.59 -0.87 51.41
N TYR A 173 15.15 -0.48 52.61
CA TYR A 173 16.00 -0.36 53.81
C TYR A 173 16.21 -1.75 54.42
N PRO A 174 17.44 -2.15 54.79
CA PRO A 174 17.63 -3.22 55.76
C PRO A 174 17.55 -2.64 57.17
N GLY A 175 16.60 -3.14 57.97
CA GLY A 175 16.57 -2.92 59.41
C GLY A 175 17.78 -3.57 60.07
N ASN A 176 18.47 -2.81 60.91
CA ASN A 176 19.48 -3.34 61.83
C ASN A 176 18.77 -3.90 63.06
N GLN A 177 18.97 -5.20 63.30
CA GLN A 177 18.83 -5.81 64.61
C GLN A 177 20.10 -5.54 65.41
N GLY A 178 19.95 -5.15 66.67
CA GLY A 178 21.02 -4.89 67.63
C GLY A 178 20.50 -4.09 68.80
#